data_AF-A0A428RF13-F1
#
_entry.id   AF-A0A428RF13-F1
#
_cell.length_a   1.000
_cell.length_b   1.000
_cell.length_c   1.000
_cell.angle_alpha   90.00
_cell.angle_beta   90.00
_cell.angle_gamma   90.00
#
_symmetry.space_group_name_H-M   'P 1'
#
loop_
_entity.id
_entity.type
_entity.pdbx_description
1 polymer ?
#
loop_
_entity_poly.entity_id
_entity_poly.type
_entity_poly.pdbx_seq_one_letter_code
_entity_poly.pdbx_strand_id
1 'polypeptide(L)'
;MGSTTLNQVDSLTATNNSHGYFNAPVDKTSSSETSPLSTPGLKADESEHSAASKPIPALLRDFPKPQDEVDVKTMLDRQPGRWTIQGQMEANQRRPKPAAHNEEEIKAQRHQDFEKAKQDLRAFQGHLRTSSEQWRP
;
A
#
# COMPACT_ATOMS: atom_id res chain seq x y z
N MET A 1 -18.05 23.26 40.70
CA MET A 1 -17.31 24.32 39.99
C MET A 1 -16.03 23.69 39.47
N GLY A 2 -15.99 23.41 38.16
CA GLY A 2 -14.88 22.69 37.53
C GLY A 2 -13.68 23.59 37.27
N SER A 3 -12.50 22.99 37.23
CA SER A 3 -11.31 23.61 36.64
C SER A 3 -10.68 22.61 35.69
N THR A 4 -11.02 22.81 34.42
CA THR A 4 -10.44 22.14 33.26
C THR A 4 -9.05 22.72 33.03
N THR A 5 -8.00 21.91 33.17
CA THR A 5 -6.64 22.32 32.78
C THR A 5 -6.43 22.03 31.29
N LEU A 6 -5.91 23.06 30.63
CA LEU A 6 -5.71 23.26 29.19
C LEU A 6 -4.80 22.22 28.53
N ASN A 7 -5.15 21.96 27.26
CA ASN A 7 -4.40 21.23 26.25
C ASN A 7 -2.97 21.78 26.05
N GLN A 8 -1.99 20.88 25.97
CA GLN A 8 -0.73 21.13 25.29
C GLN A 8 -0.48 19.96 24.33
N VAL A 9 -0.95 20.13 23.10
CA VAL A 9 -0.56 19.31 21.95
C VAL A 9 0.63 20.00 21.32
N ASP A 10 1.83 19.48 21.60
CA ASP A 10 3.05 19.92 20.94
C ASP A 10 2.91 19.68 19.43
N SER A 11 2.87 20.79 18.71
CA SER A 11 2.83 20.85 17.26
C SER A 11 4.19 20.44 16.72
N LEU A 12 4.35 19.15 16.42
CA LEU A 12 5.41 18.71 15.53
C LEU A 12 5.00 19.03 14.10
N THR A 13 5.75 19.95 13.50
CA THR A 13 5.66 20.46 12.14
C THR A 13 5.45 19.33 11.13
N ALA A 14 4.21 19.11 10.71
CA ALA A 14 3.92 18.46 9.45
C ALA A 14 4.46 19.40 8.35
N THR A 15 5.58 19.03 7.75
CA THR A 15 5.97 19.56 6.44
C THR A 15 4.88 19.11 5.46
N ASN A 16 3.88 19.97 5.29
CA ASN A 16 2.85 19.85 4.27
C ASN A 16 3.56 19.85 2.92
N ASN A 17 3.88 18.66 2.40
CA ASN A 17 4.23 18.49 1.02
C ASN A 17 2.93 18.57 0.22
N SER A 18 2.45 19.79 0.02
CA SER A 18 1.25 20.10 -0.77
C SER A 18 1.58 19.99 -2.25
N HIS A 19 1.90 18.78 -2.71
CA HIS A 19 1.71 18.44 -4.12
C HIS A 19 0.24 18.04 -4.30
N GLY A 20 -0.61 19.07 -4.38
CA GLY A 20 -2.04 18.93 -4.60
C GLY A 20 -2.33 18.50 -6.04
N TYR A 21 -2.25 17.19 -6.32
CA TYR A 21 -2.60 16.63 -7.62
C TYR A 21 -4.11 16.67 -7.94
N PHE A 22 -4.95 17.08 -6.99
CA PHE A 22 -6.41 17.07 -7.10
C PHE A 22 -7.07 18.46 -7.14
N ASN A 23 -6.30 19.55 -7.13
CA ASN A 23 -6.85 20.90 -7.26
C ASN A 23 -6.75 21.40 -8.72
N ALA A 24 -7.30 20.62 -9.66
CA ALA A 24 -7.50 21.10 -11.03
C ALA A 24 -8.95 21.59 -11.18
N PRO A 25 -9.20 22.76 -11.79
CA PRO A 25 -10.54 23.19 -12.17
C PRO A 25 -11.20 22.11 -13.04
N VAL A 26 -12.45 21.79 -12.74
CA VAL A 26 -13.28 20.88 -13.55
C VAL A 26 -13.69 21.61 -14.82
N ASP A 27 -12.78 21.68 -15.78
CA ASP A 27 -13.07 22.19 -17.11
C ASP A 27 -13.80 21.13 -17.92
N LYS A 28 -15.11 21.37 -18.04
CA LYS A 28 -16.06 21.03 -19.11
C LYS A 28 -15.62 19.95 -20.11
N THR A 29 -16.46 18.92 -20.19
CA THR A 29 -16.56 17.93 -21.27
C THR A 29 -16.21 18.52 -22.64
N SER A 30 -15.02 18.21 -23.14
CA SER A 30 -14.66 18.34 -24.54
C SER A 30 -14.50 16.94 -25.10
N SER A 31 -15.54 16.45 -25.78
CA SER A 31 -15.47 15.24 -26.58
C SER A 31 -14.51 15.50 -27.74
N SER A 32 -13.25 15.09 -27.58
CA SER A 32 -12.32 15.01 -28.70
C SER A 32 -12.61 13.71 -29.42
N GLU A 33 -13.19 13.81 -30.61
CA GLU A 33 -13.30 12.70 -31.55
C GLU A 33 -11.92 12.09 -31.77
N THR A 34 -11.76 10.80 -31.47
CA THR A 34 -10.54 10.06 -31.76
C THR A 34 -10.61 9.59 -33.20
N SER A 35 -9.78 10.16 -34.07
CA SER A 35 -9.53 9.67 -35.43
C SER A 35 -9.24 8.15 -35.41
N PRO A 36 -9.81 7.34 -36.33
CA PRO A 36 -9.51 5.92 -36.37
C PRO A 36 -8.03 5.73 -36.74
N LEU A 37 -7.32 4.99 -35.88
CA LEU A 37 -5.93 4.62 -36.08
C LEU A 37 -5.85 3.62 -37.25
N SER A 38 -5.28 4.06 -38.38
CA SER A 38 -5.01 3.22 -39.55
C SER A 38 -3.92 2.19 -39.24
N THR A 39 -4.30 0.98 -38.84
CA THR A 39 -3.37 -0.14 -38.67
C THR A 39 -2.92 -0.69 -40.04
N PRO A 40 -1.61 -0.80 -40.31
CA PRO A 40 -1.11 -1.43 -41.54
C PRO A 40 -1.54 -2.90 -41.58
N GLY A 41 -2.12 -3.30 -42.71
CA GLY A 41 -2.84 -4.56 -42.88
C GLY A 41 -2.09 -5.81 -42.44
N LEU A 42 -2.68 -6.52 -41.48
CA LEU A 42 -2.39 -7.92 -41.21
C LEU A 42 -3.09 -8.73 -42.30
N LYS A 43 -2.33 -9.44 -43.14
CA LYS A 43 -2.89 -10.41 -44.07
C LYS A 43 -3.61 -11.47 -43.25
N ALA A 44 -4.93 -11.55 -43.44
CA ALA A 44 -5.70 -12.67 -42.94
C ALA A 44 -5.26 -13.91 -43.73
N ASP A 45 -4.31 -14.66 -43.19
CA ASP A 45 -4.14 -16.05 -43.57
C ASP A 45 -5.39 -16.78 -43.08
N GLU A 46 -6.31 -16.98 -44.00
CA GLU A 46 -7.45 -17.87 -43.93
C GLU A 46 -6.92 -19.31 -43.79
N SER A 47 -6.35 -19.59 -42.62
CA SER A 47 -5.82 -20.89 -42.29
C SER A 47 -6.94 -21.69 -41.67
N GLU A 48 -7.47 -22.61 -42.48
CA GLU A 48 -8.39 -23.68 -42.09
C GLU A 48 -8.09 -24.16 -40.67
N HIS A 49 -8.94 -23.75 -39.74
CA HIS A 49 -8.82 -24.16 -38.35
C HIS A 49 -9.21 -25.63 -38.24
N SER A 50 -8.20 -26.51 -38.37
CA SER A 50 -8.28 -27.89 -37.92
C SER A 50 -8.66 -27.88 -36.43
N ALA A 51 -9.92 -28.24 -36.19
CA ALA A 51 -10.60 -28.16 -34.92
C ALA A 51 -10.13 -29.25 -33.96
N ALA A 52 -9.12 -28.96 -33.12
CA ALA A 52 -8.90 -29.77 -31.90
C ALA A 52 -7.99 -29.15 -30.82
N SER A 53 -7.15 -28.14 -31.10
CA SER A 53 -6.06 -27.83 -30.14
C SER A 53 -5.61 -26.36 -30.02
N LYS A 54 -6.08 -25.45 -30.88
CA LYS A 54 -5.66 -24.04 -30.79
C LYS A 54 -6.67 -23.21 -29.99
N PRO A 55 -6.26 -22.47 -28.94
CA PRO A 55 -7.16 -21.58 -28.22
C PRO A 55 -7.71 -20.53 -29.19
N ILE A 56 -9.02 -20.28 -29.13
CA ILE A 56 -9.70 -19.32 -29.99
C ILE A 56 -9.06 -17.93 -29.79
N PRO A 57 -8.70 -17.21 -30.87
CA PRO A 57 -8.14 -15.86 -30.80
C PRO A 57 -9.01 -14.93 -29.95
N ALA A 58 -8.41 -14.06 -29.13
CA ALA A 58 -9.13 -13.25 -28.14
C ALA A 58 -10.32 -12.45 -28.71
N LEU A 59 -10.22 -11.97 -29.96
CA LEU A 59 -11.28 -11.25 -30.67
C LEU A 59 -12.47 -12.12 -31.10
N LEU A 60 -12.28 -13.43 -31.23
CA LEU A 60 -13.30 -14.40 -31.65
C LEU A 60 -13.90 -15.16 -30.46
N ARG A 61 -13.52 -14.81 -29.23
CA ARG A 61 -14.06 -15.45 -28.02
C ARG A 61 -15.39 -14.79 -27.69
N ASP A 62 -16.46 -15.57 -27.79
CA ASP A 62 -17.73 -15.19 -27.19
C ASP A 62 -17.56 -15.19 -25.67
N PHE A 63 -17.70 -14.01 -25.06
CA PHE A 63 -17.71 -13.92 -23.60
C PHE A 63 -19.02 -14.49 -23.09
N PRO A 64 -18.99 -15.32 -22.03
CA PRO A 64 -20.21 -15.76 -21.39
C PRO A 64 -20.99 -14.51 -20.98
N LYS A 65 -22.25 -14.43 -21.43
CA LYS A 65 -23.15 -13.38 -20.96
C LYS A 65 -23.15 -13.44 -19.43
N PRO A 66 -23.08 -12.30 -18.74
CA PRO A 66 -23.25 -12.30 -17.29
C PRO A 66 -24.57 -13.02 -16.98
N GLN A 67 -24.56 -13.84 -15.93
CA GLN A 67 -25.78 -14.42 -15.38
C GLN A 67 -26.78 -13.28 -15.09
N ASP A 68 -28.07 -13.62 -15.07
CA ASP A 68 -29.25 -12.73 -14.96
C ASP A 68 -29.09 -11.53 -14.01
N GLU A 69 -30.02 -10.57 -14.14
CA GLU A 69 -30.09 -9.30 -13.41
C GLU A 69 -29.41 -9.34 -12.04
N VAL A 70 -28.31 -8.58 -11.93
CA VAL A 70 -27.54 -8.47 -10.70
C VAL A 70 -28.45 -7.90 -9.62
N ASP A 71 -28.72 -8.69 -8.57
CA ASP A 71 -29.42 -8.20 -7.39
C ASP A 71 -28.56 -7.17 -6.66
N VAL A 72 -28.78 -5.91 -7.02
CA VAL A 72 -28.04 -4.73 -6.52
C VAL A 72 -28.12 -4.65 -5.00
N LYS A 73 -29.25 -5.03 -4.40
CA LYS A 73 -29.44 -4.97 -2.95
C LYS A 73 -28.46 -5.93 -2.27
N THR A 74 -28.40 -7.17 -2.74
CA THR A 74 -27.45 -8.15 -2.19
C THR A 74 -26.00 -7.79 -2.47
N MET A 75 -25.70 -7.04 -3.53
CA MET A 75 -24.33 -6.62 -3.84
C MET A 75 -23.84 -5.51 -2.92
N LEU A 76 -24.74 -4.61 -2.53
CA LEU A 76 -24.44 -3.51 -1.60
C LEU A 76 -24.36 -3.97 -0.15
N ASP A 77 -25.16 -4.97 0.23
CA ASP A 77 -25.15 -5.54 1.58
C ASP A 77 -23.92 -6.40 1.87
N ARG A 78 -23.14 -6.78 0.84
CA ARG A 78 -21.91 -7.56 1.00
C ARG A 78 -20.86 -6.74 1.73
N GLN A 79 -20.16 -7.40 2.65
CA GLN A 79 -18.98 -6.80 3.27
C GLN A 79 -17.95 -6.43 2.20
N PRO A 80 -17.36 -5.23 2.30
CA PRO A 80 -16.46 -4.75 1.29
C PRO A 80 -15.20 -5.63 1.24
N GLY A 81 -14.69 -5.88 0.03
CA GLY A 81 -13.53 -6.75 -0.16
C GLY A 81 -12.28 -6.20 0.51
N ARG A 82 -11.26 -7.07 0.68
CA ARG A 82 -9.97 -6.70 1.31
C ARG A 82 -9.24 -5.56 0.62
N TRP A 83 -9.54 -5.23 -0.63
CA TRP A 83 -8.94 -4.09 -1.33
C TRP A 83 -9.44 -2.73 -0.82
N THR A 84 -10.53 -2.71 -0.06
CA THR A 84 -11.05 -1.50 0.61
C THR A 84 -10.35 -1.27 1.95
N ILE A 85 -10.40 -0.03 2.45
CA ILE A 85 -9.83 0.33 3.77
C ILE A 85 -10.49 -0.49 4.88
N GLN A 86 -11.82 -0.56 4.89
CA GLN A 86 -12.58 -1.34 5.87
C GLN A 86 -12.23 -2.82 5.79
N GLY A 87 -12.14 -3.39 4.58
CA GLY A 87 -11.75 -4.79 4.38
C GLY A 87 -10.30 -5.09 4.80
N GLN A 88 -9.36 -4.15 4.61
CA GLN A 88 -8.00 -4.27 5.14
C GLN A 88 -7.97 -4.26 6.66
N MET A 89 -8.71 -3.34 7.29
CA MET A 89 -8.79 -3.24 8.75
C MET A 89 -9.37 -4.53 9.36
N GLU A 90 -10.48 -5.04 8.83
CA GLU A 90 -11.11 -6.28 9.26
C GLU A 90 -10.17 -7.50 9.05
N ALA A 91 -9.47 -7.56 7.92
CA ALA A 91 -8.48 -8.58 7.65
C ALA A 91 -7.32 -8.57 8.66
N ASN A 92 -6.83 -7.39 9.04
CA ASN A 92 -5.76 -7.23 10.01
C ASN A 92 -6.22 -7.56 11.43
N GLN A 93 -7.47 -7.26 11.79
CA GLN A 93 -8.05 -7.62 13.09
C GLN A 93 -8.17 -9.15 13.26
N ARG A 94 -8.57 -9.85 12.19
CA ARG A 94 -8.69 -11.31 12.18
C ARG A 94 -7.35 -12.03 12.11
N ARG A 95 -6.26 -11.32 11.84
CA ARG A 95 -4.94 -11.93 11.76
C ARG A 95 -4.59 -12.48 13.15
N PRO A 96 -4.18 -13.76 13.26
CA PRO A 96 -3.70 -14.28 14.53
C PRO A 96 -2.48 -13.45 14.92
N LYS A 97 -2.62 -12.66 15.98
CA LYS A 97 -1.47 -12.04 16.61
C LYS A 97 -0.64 -13.18 17.20
N PRO A 98 0.69 -13.19 17.03
CA PRO A 98 1.51 -14.12 17.81
C PRO A 98 1.10 -13.94 19.27
N ALA A 99 0.90 -15.04 19.99
CA ALA A 99 0.52 -15.02 21.39
C ALA A 99 1.40 -13.97 22.07
N ALA A 100 0.77 -12.94 22.63
CA ALA A 100 1.46 -11.90 23.36
C ALA A 100 2.11 -12.55 24.58
N HIS A 101 3.28 -13.17 24.40
CA HIS A 101 4.21 -13.36 25.50
C HIS A 101 4.54 -11.97 25.98
N ASN A 102 3.96 -11.60 27.13
CA ASN A 102 4.10 -10.35 27.85
C ASN A 102 4.65 -9.19 27.00
N GLU A 103 3.77 -8.43 26.35
CA GLU A 103 4.19 -7.21 25.65
C GLU A 103 5.01 -6.27 26.56
N GLU A 104 4.75 -6.31 27.86
CA GLU A 104 5.51 -5.60 28.90
C GLU A 104 6.93 -6.13 29.06
N GLU A 105 7.14 -7.45 29.00
CA GLU A 105 8.46 -8.08 29.09
C GLU A 105 9.27 -7.81 27.81
N ILE A 106 8.63 -7.85 26.64
CA ILE A 106 9.26 -7.46 25.37
C ILE A 106 9.64 -5.97 25.36
N LYS A 107 8.81 -5.10 25.96
CA LYS A 107 9.15 -3.68 26.12
C LYS A 107 10.31 -3.50 27.10
N ALA A 108 10.28 -4.19 28.23
CA ALA A 108 11.36 -4.14 29.22
C ALA A 108 12.70 -4.61 28.63
N GLN A 109 12.69 -5.71 27.87
CA GLN A 109 13.88 -6.20 27.16
C GLN A 109 14.40 -5.16 26.16
N ARG A 110 13.52 -4.55 25.36
CA ARG A 110 13.92 -3.49 24.42
C ARG A 110 14.54 -2.28 25.11
N HIS A 111 14.06 -1.91 26.29
CA HIS A 111 14.67 -0.83 27.07
C HIS A 111 16.07 -1.21 27.56
N GLN A 112 16.26 -2.43 28.06
CA GLN A 112 17.58 -2.91 28.48
C GLN A 112 18.56 -2.98 27.30
N ASP A 113 18.10 -3.48 26.15
CA ASP A 113 18.91 -3.55 24.93
C ASP A 113 19.36 -2.15 24.47
N PHE A 114 18.48 -1.14 24.59
CA PHE A 114 18.81 0.23 24.26
C PHE A 114 19.86 0.82 25.22
N GLU A 115 19.71 0.58 26.52
CA GLU A 115 20.69 1.04 27.51
C GLU A 115 22.07 0.41 27.29
N LYS A 116 22.09 -0.89 26.98
CA LYS A 116 23.31 -1.61 26.61
C LYS A 116 23.95 -1.03 25.35
N ALA A 117 23.17 -0.82 24.28
CA ALA A 117 23.68 -0.24 23.04
C ALA A 117 24.28 1.17 23.25
N LYS A 118 23.69 1.97 24.13
CA LYS A 118 24.23 3.28 24.51
C LYS A 118 25.57 3.16 25.24
N GLN A 119 25.73 2.17 26.12
CA GLN A 119 27.01 1.91 26.80
C GLN A 119 28.07 1.42 25.82
N ASP A 120 27.73 0.48 24.94
CA ASP A 120 28.63 -0.04 23.92
C ASP A 120 29.11 1.07 22.99
N LEU A 121 28.22 1.97 22.54
CA LEU A 121 28.60 3.11 21.70
C LEU A 121 29.64 4.02 22.39
N ARG A 122 29.47 4.30 23.68
CA ARG A 122 30.43 5.10 24.45
C ARG A 122 31.76 4.37 24.62
N ALA A 123 31.71 3.06 24.86
CA ALA A 123 32.91 2.23 24.95
C ALA A 123 33.68 2.23 23.63
N PHE A 124 32.99 2.06 22.50
CA PHE A 124 33.60 2.16 21.17
C PHE A 124 34.21 3.54 20.92
N GLN A 125 33.49 4.62 21.24
CA GLN A 125 34.03 5.97 21.11
C GLN A 125 35.31 6.17 21.94
N GLY A 126 35.35 5.63 23.15
CA GLY A 126 36.54 5.61 24.00
C GLY A 126 37.71 4.86 23.35
N HIS A 127 37.45 3.66 22.81
CA HIS A 127 38.46 2.86 22.10
C HIS A 127 38.98 3.54 20.83
N LEU A 128 38.12 4.22 20.07
CA LEU A 128 38.56 4.97 18.88
C LEU A 128 39.46 6.15 19.27
N ARG A 129 39.14 6.85 20.37
CA ARG A 129 39.93 7.98 20.84
C ARG A 129 41.31 7.54 21.32
N THR A 130 41.41 6.51 22.15
CA THR A 130 42.71 5.98 22.61
C THR A 130 43.51 5.37 21.46
N SER A 131 42.83 4.67 20.53
CA SER A 131 43.46 4.13 19.32
C SER A 131 44.01 5.21 18.39
N SER A 132 43.50 6.44 18.45
CA SER A 132 44.03 7.58 17.67
C SER A 132 45.22 8.27 18.33
N GLU A 133 45.38 8.15 19.65
CA GLU A 133 46.47 8.75 20.43
C GLU A 133 47.75 7.90 20.37
N GLN A 134 47.63 6.57 20.25
CA GLN A 134 48.76 5.63 20.11
C GLN A 134 49.54 5.76 18.78
N TRP A 135 49.07 6.56 17.82
CA TRP A 135 49.76 6.85 16.55
C TRP A 135 50.19 8.33 16.41
N ARG A 136 50.05 9.16 17.46
CA ARG A 136 50.64 10.50 17.47
C ARG A 136 52.11 10.42 17.93
N PRO A 137 53.09 10.99 17.19
CA PRO A 137 54.50 10.99 17.56
C PRO A 137 54.80 11.74 18.85
#